data_AF-A0A7S2MVI4-F1
#
_entry.id   AF-A0A7S2MVI4-F1
#
_cell.length_a   1.000
_cell.length_b   1.000
_cell.length_c   1.000
_cell.angle_alpha   90.00
_cell.angle_beta   90.00
_cell.angle_gamma   90.00
#
_symmetry.space_group_name_H-M   'P 1'
#
loop_
_entity.id
_entity.type
_entity.pdbx_description
1 polymer ?
#
loop_
_entity_poly.entity_id
_entity_poly.type
_entity_poly.pdbx_seq_one_letter_code
_entity_poly.pdbx_strand_id
1 'polypeptide(L)'
;EAGRAHFYAWIDQTREVAIEPELEIVDPHHHLWDMRELKGYNLFGIFKQQYYMTDELIDDFIGSGHNVTHSVFVTTHAFFKDKADPPWMAALGEVEFVQGAAAQFASGKYGHFRGAAG
;
A
#
# COMPACT_ATOMS: atom_id res chain seq x y z
N GLU A 1 -11.62 -12.76 -0.58
CA GLU A 1 -12.92 -12.09 -0.39
C GLU A 1 -13.24 -11.79 1.06
N ALA A 2 -13.19 -12.76 1.99
CA ALA A 2 -13.50 -12.50 3.41
C ALA A 2 -12.63 -11.40 4.07
N GLY A 3 -11.31 -11.40 3.84
CA GLY A 3 -10.40 -10.41 4.44
C GLY A 3 -10.76 -8.96 4.10
N ARG A 4 -10.98 -8.66 2.81
CA ARG A 4 -11.38 -7.32 2.33
C ARG A 4 -12.74 -6.89 2.90
N ALA A 5 -13.71 -7.80 2.99
CA ALA A 5 -15.02 -7.51 3.60
C ALA A 5 -14.88 -7.19 5.10
N HIS A 6 -14.05 -7.93 5.83
CA HIS A 6 -13.77 -7.63 7.25
C HIS A 6 -13.02 -6.31 7.43
N PHE A 7 -12.12 -5.97 6.51
CA PHE A 7 -11.41 -4.70 6.50
C PHE A 7 -12.35 -3.51 6.31
N TYR A 8 -13.21 -3.52 5.29
CA TYR A 8 -14.18 -2.44 5.08
C TYR A 8 -15.18 -2.34 6.23
N ALA A 9 -15.67 -3.46 6.77
CA ALA A 9 -16.54 -3.45 7.95
C ALA A 9 -15.87 -2.85 9.19
N TRP A 10 -14.54 -2.86 9.27
CA TRP A 10 -13.77 -2.20 10.31
C TRP A 10 -13.52 -0.72 9.99
N ILE A 11 -13.08 -0.38 8.78
CA ILE A 11 -12.87 1.02 8.34
C ILE A 11 -14.16 1.85 8.46
N ASP A 12 -15.31 1.27 8.09
CA ASP A 12 -16.59 1.98 8.11
C ASP A 12 -17.18 2.18 9.53
N GLN A 13 -16.49 1.73 10.58
CA GLN A 13 -16.96 1.92 11.96
C GLN A 13 -17.01 3.39 12.36
N THR A 14 -16.10 4.21 11.83
CA THR A 14 -16.03 5.64 12.12
C THR A 14 -15.62 6.38 10.85
N ARG A 15 -16.32 7.48 10.53
CA ARG A 15 -15.90 8.43 9.50
C ARG A 15 -15.61 9.77 10.15
N GLU A 16 -14.38 10.22 10.05
CA GLU A 16 -13.94 11.52 10.55
C GLU A 16 -13.87 12.52 9.40
N VAL A 17 -14.25 13.77 9.66
CA VAL A 17 -14.09 14.85 8.69
C VAL A 17 -12.68 15.38 8.80
N ALA A 18 -11.96 15.47 7.69
CA ALA A 18 -10.63 16.05 7.65
C ALA A 18 -10.66 17.49 8.18
N ILE A 19 -9.86 17.74 9.21
CA ILE A 19 -9.58 19.07 9.73
C ILE A 19 -8.48 19.67 8.85
N GLU A 20 -8.65 20.91 8.43
CA GLU A 20 -7.73 21.60 7.51
C GLU A 20 -7.48 20.79 6.23
N PRO A 21 -8.52 20.54 5.42
CA PRO A 21 -8.43 19.65 4.26
C PRO A 21 -7.44 20.11 3.18
N GLU A 22 -6.98 21.36 3.23
CA GLU A 22 -5.97 21.90 2.32
C GLU A 22 -4.53 21.66 2.82
N LEU A 23 -4.33 21.30 4.10
CA LEU A 23 -3.01 21.09 4.68
C LEU A 23 -2.35 19.86 4.03
N GLU A 24 -1.20 20.09 3.41
CA GLU A 24 -0.46 19.01 2.76
C GLU A 24 0.10 18.02 3.79
N ILE A 25 -0.12 16.74 3.54
CA ILE A 25 0.36 15.64 4.37
C ILE A 25 1.29 14.75 3.55
N VAL A 26 2.41 14.37 4.16
CA VAL A 26 3.26 13.28 3.69
C VAL A 26 3.06 12.10 4.63
N ASP A 27 2.60 10.96 4.09
CA ASP A 27 2.62 9.72 4.86
C ASP A 27 4.02 9.09 4.77
N PRO A 28 4.81 9.08 5.86
CA PRO A 28 6.17 8.58 5.83
C PRO A 28 6.25 7.05 5.83
N HIS A 29 5.13 6.32 5.93
CA HIS A 29 5.16 4.88 6.10
C HIS A 29 3.87 4.23 5.59
N HIS A 30 3.90 3.72 4.36
CA HIS A 30 2.92 2.75 3.89
C HIS A 30 3.60 1.49 3.37
N HIS A 31 2.80 0.46 3.16
CA HIS A 31 3.21 -0.81 2.56
C HIS A 31 2.33 -1.10 1.35
N LEU A 32 2.77 -2.03 0.50
CA LEU A 32 1.99 -2.61 -0.59
C LEU A 32 2.31 -4.11 -0.63
N TRP A 33 1.29 -4.96 -0.66
CA TRP A 33 1.48 -6.40 -0.62
C TRP A 33 0.36 -7.17 -1.33
N ASP A 34 0.74 -8.32 -1.86
CA ASP A 34 -0.18 -9.43 -2.15
C ASP A 34 0.38 -10.66 -1.44
N MET A 35 -0.35 -11.13 -0.43
CA MET A 35 0.02 -12.23 0.47
C MET A 35 -1.10 -13.28 0.51
N ARG A 36 -1.94 -13.33 -0.52
CA ARG A 36 -3.11 -14.23 -0.60
C ARG A 36 -2.69 -15.70 -0.62
N GLU A 37 -1.49 -15.99 -1.13
CA GLU A 37 -0.88 -17.32 -1.12
C GLU A 37 -0.60 -17.84 0.29
N LEU A 38 -0.46 -16.96 1.28
CA LEU A 38 -0.23 -17.35 2.66
C LEU A 38 -1.48 -17.96 3.31
N LYS A 39 -2.69 -17.88 2.72
CA LYS A 39 -3.93 -18.55 3.18
C LYS A 39 -4.23 -18.39 4.70
N GLY A 40 -3.80 -17.31 5.32
CA GLY A 40 -4.01 -17.00 6.74
C GLY A 40 -2.81 -17.28 7.64
N TYR A 41 -1.70 -17.78 7.09
CA TYR A 41 -0.42 -18.04 7.76
C TYR A 41 0.57 -16.88 7.63
N ASN A 42 0.11 -15.62 7.57
CA ASN A 42 1.03 -14.52 7.87
C ASN A 42 1.52 -14.68 9.32
N LEU A 43 2.69 -14.13 9.63
CA LEU A 43 3.40 -14.32 10.90
C LEU A 43 2.44 -14.32 12.11
N PHE A 44 2.10 -15.52 12.62
CA PHE A 44 1.16 -15.78 13.72
C PHE A 44 -0.36 -15.47 13.52
N GLY A 45 -0.84 -15.27 12.30
CA GLY A 45 -2.26 -14.96 12.03
C GLY A 45 -2.66 -13.53 12.42
N ILE A 46 -1.67 -12.63 12.53
CA ILE A 46 -1.84 -11.26 13.04
C ILE A 46 -2.45 -10.34 11.98
N PHE A 47 -2.15 -10.54 10.69
CA PHE A 47 -2.61 -9.64 9.62
C PHE A 47 -3.90 -10.17 8.98
N LYS A 48 -5.04 -9.54 9.25
CA LYS A 48 -6.32 -9.97 8.65
C LYS A 48 -6.45 -9.55 7.18
N GLN A 49 -5.79 -8.46 6.80
CA GLN A 49 -5.73 -7.99 5.42
C GLN A 49 -4.56 -8.65 4.70
N GLN A 50 -4.85 -9.37 3.61
CA GLN A 50 -3.85 -10.16 2.86
C GLN A 50 -3.50 -9.54 1.51
N TYR A 51 -4.14 -8.44 1.15
CA TYR A 51 -3.98 -7.76 -0.12
C TYR A 51 -4.11 -6.27 0.15
N TYR A 52 -3.12 -5.48 -0.27
CA TYR A 52 -3.16 -4.03 -0.19
C TYR A 52 -2.29 -3.47 -1.31
N MET A 53 -2.93 -3.03 -2.39
CA MET A 53 -2.26 -2.63 -3.62
C MET A 53 -2.60 -1.18 -3.99
N THR A 54 -2.17 -0.72 -5.17
CA THR A 54 -2.29 0.69 -5.56
C THR A 54 -3.73 1.17 -5.66
N ASP A 55 -4.69 0.29 -5.98
CA ASP A 55 -6.13 0.59 -5.98
C ASP A 55 -6.63 0.95 -4.58
N GLU A 56 -6.32 0.13 -3.57
CA GLU A 56 -6.72 0.39 -2.18
C GLU A 56 -5.97 1.61 -1.60
N LEU A 57 -4.70 1.81 -1.95
CA LEU A 57 -3.96 3.01 -1.56
C LEU A 57 -4.60 4.30 -2.12
N ILE A 58 -5.05 4.25 -3.38
CA ILE A 58 -5.74 5.38 -4.02
C ILE A 58 -7.05 5.69 -3.28
N ASP A 59 -7.85 4.67 -2.99
CA ASP A 59 -9.12 4.83 -2.29
C ASP A 59 -8.91 5.46 -0.90
N ASP A 60 -7.89 5.02 -0.16
CA ASP A 60 -7.59 5.52 1.18
C ASP A 60 -7.01 6.95 1.15
N PHE A 61 -6.14 7.27 0.20
CA PHE A 61 -5.39 8.55 0.23
C PHE A 61 -6.12 9.67 -0.51
N ILE A 62 -6.86 9.34 -1.57
CA ILE A 62 -7.63 10.31 -2.35
C ILE A 62 -9.08 10.38 -1.86
N GLY A 63 -9.63 9.27 -1.36
CA GLY A 63 -11.03 9.16 -0.92
C GLY A 63 -11.29 9.57 0.53
N SER A 64 -10.27 9.71 1.38
CA SER A 64 -10.45 10.00 2.82
C SER A 64 -10.76 11.46 3.15
N GLY A 65 -10.56 12.39 2.21
CA GLY A 65 -10.77 13.83 2.41
C GLY A 65 -9.56 14.56 3.02
N HIS A 66 -8.50 13.86 3.38
CA HIS A 66 -7.21 14.45 3.73
C HIS A 66 -6.39 14.78 2.48
N ASN A 67 -5.63 15.87 2.49
CA ASN A 67 -4.73 16.23 1.39
C ASN A 67 -3.37 15.53 1.52
N VAL A 68 -3.37 14.21 1.35
CA VAL A 68 -2.12 13.45 1.28
C VAL A 68 -1.50 13.64 -0.09
N THR A 69 -0.37 14.33 -0.15
CA THR A 69 0.29 14.68 -1.41
C THR A 69 1.38 13.68 -1.77
N HIS A 70 2.02 13.06 -0.79
CA HIS A 70 3.12 12.11 -0.98
C HIS A 70 3.05 10.96 0.02
N SER A 71 3.63 9.82 -0.37
CA SER A 71 3.86 8.73 0.55
C SER A 71 5.22 8.07 0.35
N VAL A 72 5.77 7.47 1.41
CA VAL A 72 7.01 6.70 1.40
C VAL A 72 6.69 5.23 1.60
N PHE A 73 7.21 4.37 0.73
CA PHE A 73 7.03 2.93 0.85
C PHE A 73 8.08 2.34 1.79
N VAL A 74 7.66 1.43 2.65
CA VAL A 74 8.55 0.67 3.53
C VAL A 74 8.44 -0.81 3.19
N THR A 75 9.59 -1.50 3.11
CA THR A 75 9.68 -2.91 2.75
C THR A 75 8.77 -3.78 3.62
N THR A 76 8.08 -4.74 3.01
CA THR A 76 7.09 -5.60 3.67
C THR A 76 7.31 -7.09 3.37
N HIS A 77 8.41 -7.42 2.67
CA HIS A 77 8.76 -8.76 2.21
C HIS A 77 7.78 -9.33 1.18
N ALA A 78 7.13 -8.46 0.40
CA ALA A 78 6.28 -8.85 -0.72
C ALA A 78 7.09 -8.90 -2.02
N PHE A 79 6.57 -9.61 -3.03
CA PHE A 79 7.09 -9.57 -4.41
C PHE A 79 8.59 -9.91 -4.57
N PHE A 80 9.11 -10.80 -3.74
CA PHE A 80 10.46 -11.32 -3.93
C PHE A 80 10.60 -12.04 -5.28
N LYS A 81 11.77 -11.90 -5.89
CA LYS A 81 12.10 -12.55 -7.17
C LYS A 81 12.23 -14.06 -6.97
N ASP A 82 11.26 -14.82 -7.49
CA ASP A 82 11.10 -16.30 -7.33
C ASP A 82 12.36 -17.12 -7.63
N LYS A 83 13.19 -16.67 -8.59
CA LYS A 83 14.39 -17.40 -9.05
C LYS A 83 15.63 -16.52 -9.04
N ALA A 84 15.80 -15.73 -7.97
CA ALA A 84 17.00 -14.92 -7.83
C ALA A 84 18.26 -15.79 -7.70
N ASP A 85 19.28 -15.45 -8.47
CA ASP A 85 20.61 -16.02 -8.38
C ASP A 85 21.63 -14.87 -8.37
N PRO A 86 22.35 -14.64 -7.25
CA PRO A 86 22.30 -15.42 -6.01
C PRO A 86 21.01 -15.23 -5.20
N PRO A 87 20.64 -16.18 -4.31
CA PRO A 87 19.36 -16.14 -3.59
C PRO A 87 19.10 -14.88 -2.77
N TRP A 88 20.13 -14.26 -2.20
CA TRP A 88 19.98 -13.03 -1.41
C TRP A 88 19.59 -11.80 -2.25
N MET A 89 19.62 -11.89 -3.59
CA MET A 89 19.09 -10.84 -4.46
C MET A 89 17.56 -10.92 -4.64
N ALA A 90 16.86 -11.88 -4.03
CA ALA A 90 15.42 -12.02 -4.14
C ALA A 90 14.66 -10.74 -3.71
N ALA A 91 15.17 -10.03 -2.70
CA ALA A 91 14.60 -8.78 -2.20
C ALA A 91 14.58 -7.64 -3.24
N LEU A 92 15.42 -7.71 -4.28
CA LEU A 92 15.37 -6.72 -5.36
C LEU A 92 14.07 -6.76 -6.17
N GLY A 93 13.34 -7.88 -6.15
CA GLY A 93 12.00 -7.96 -6.74
C GLY A 93 11.02 -6.98 -6.10
N GLU A 94 11.10 -6.77 -4.78
CA GLU A 94 10.25 -5.80 -4.07
C GLU A 94 10.61 -4.36 -4.48
N VAL A 95 11.89 -4.08 -4.68
CA VAL A 95 12.37 -2.79 -5.19
C VAL A 95 11.86 -2.54 -6.61
N GLU A 96 11.99 -3.51 -7.51
CA GLU A 96 11.49 -3.42 -8.89
C GLU A 96 9.96 -3.21 -8.92
N PHE A 97 9.24 -3.92 -8.05
CA PHE A 97 7.80 -3.78 -7.89
C PHE A 97 7.39 -2.38 -7.43
N VAL A 98 7.97 -1.86 -6.34
CA VAL A 98 7.59 -0.55 -5.80
C VAL A 98 7.96 0.58 -6.76
N GLN A 99 9.07 0.46 -7.51
CA GLN A 99 9.40 1.42 -8.56
C GLN A 99 8.32 1.46 -9.66
N GLY A 100 7.78 0.29 -10.02
CA GLY A 100 6.63 0.20 -10.93
C GLY A 100 5.37 0.86 -10.35
N ALA A 101 5.09 0.68 -9.05
CA ALA A 101 3.98 1.35 -8.37
C ALA A 101 4.17 2.88 -8.34
N ALA A 102 5.35 3.36 -7.96
CA ALA A 102 5.69 4.79 -7.96
C ALA A 102 5.52 5.42 -9.35
N ALA A 103 5.92 4.71 -10.42
CA ALA A 103 5.72 5.17 -11.79
C ALA A 103 4.23 5.33 -12.17
N GLN A 104 3.33 4.51 -11.61
CA GLN A 104 1.88 4.68 -11.82
C GLN A 104 1.40 6.03 -11.27
N PHE A 105 1.85 6.44 -10.09
CA PHE A 105 1.52 7.74 -9.50
C PHE A 105 2.22 8.91 -10.20
N ALA A 106 3.48 8.72 -10.62
CA ALA A 106 4.22 9.72 -11.39
C ALA A 106 3.56 10.04 -12.75
N SER A 107 2.77 9.11 -13.31
CA SER A 107 2.05 9.31 -14.57
C SER A 107 1.03 10.45 -14.56
N GLY A 108 0.59 10.91 -13.36
CA GLY A 108 -0.42 11.96 -13.20
C GLY A 108 -1.86 11.49 -13.43
N LYS A 109 -2.11 10.19 -13.64
CA LYS A 109 -3.46 9.64 -13.79
C LYS A 109 -4.34 9.78 -12.53
N TYR A 110 -3.73 9.85 -11.36
CA TYR A 110 -4.42 9.84 -10.06
C TYR A 110 -4.33 11.21 -9.36
N GLY A 111 -4.36 12.29 -10.14
CA GLY A 111 -4.26 13.66 -9.61
C GLY A 111 -2.84 14.02 -9.19
N HIS A 112 -2.73 14.85 -8.15
CA HIS A 112 -1.46 15.39 -7.66
C HIS A 112 -0.72 14.46 -6.68
N PHE A 113 -1.38 13.41 -6.18
CA PHE A 113 -0.80 12.45 -5.25
C PHE A 113 0.39 11.69 -5.86
N ARG A 114 1.50 11.65 -5.12
CA ARG A 114 2.74 10.93 -5.45
C ARG A 114 2.98 9.80 -4.46
N GLY A 115 2.37 8.65 -4.72
CA GLY A 115 2.55 7.44 -3.92
C GLY A 115 3.92 6.80 -4.12
N ALA A 116 4.50 6.28 -3.03
CA ALA A 116 5.82 5.63 -3.00
C ALA A 116 6.94 6.49 -3.64
N ALA A 117 6.93 7.79 -3.32
CA ALA A 117 7.86 8.79 -3.85
C ALA A 117 9.23 8.82 -3.14
N GLY A 118 9.42 7.99 -2.10
CA GLY A 118 10.66 7.84 -1.34
C GLY A 118 10.80 6.43 -0.79
#